data_AF-H9EYQ9-F1
#
_entry.id   AF-H9EYQ9-F1
#
_cell.length_a   1.000
_cell.length_b   1.000
_cell.length_c   1.000
_cell.angle_alpha   90.00
_cell.angle_beta   90.00
_cell.angle_gamma   90.00
#
_symmetry.space_group_name_H-M   'P 1'
#
loop_
_entity.id
_entity.type
_entity.pdbx_description
1 polymer ?
#
loop_
_entity_poly.entity_id
_entity_poly.type
_entity_poly.pdbx_seq_one_letter_code
_entity_poly.pdbx_strand_id
1 'polypeptide(L)'
;MAADEASQNVLRLQFKAMQEMQHKRLQKQMEKKREKELSLKSRADDPEEPLEVSDGLSLLHTGEPNSKNSFEKRVLEDEIEHLRNELRETVDENGRLYKLLKERDFEIKHLKKKIEEDRLAFTGTAGVAGDMVATKIVELSKKNRLLMAESEGAKTRVKQLTNRIQELERELQTALTRMSAKGATDAGAKPLRAQMGDRALPETPEVKALQDRLAATNLKMSDLRNQIQSVKQELRMAQKVLASEVGEDVNVQQLLSSPGTWRGRAQQILVLQSKVRELEKQLGQSRSQSVGTGSDELSVYPDPRKLSAQEKNLLRIRSLEREKQEGLEKLASERDGLQRELEELKKKFEGMRSRNKLLSSEVKTLKNQMG
;
A
#
# COMPACT_ATOMS: atom_id res chain seq x y z
N MET A 1 7.84 -13.64 28.13
CA MET A 1 8.26 -12.23 28.35
C MET A 1 9.45 -11.84 27.48
N ALA A 2 10.54 -12.64 27.41
CA ALA A 2 11.72 -12.31 26.58
C ALA A 2 11.47 -12.19 25.05
N ALA A 3 10.50 -12.91 24.49
CA ALA A 3 10.19 -12.86 23.05
C ALA A 3 9.49 -11.56 22.59
N ASP A 4 8.82 -10.87 23.52
CA ASP A 4 8.05 -9.67 23.23
C ASP A 4 8.96 -8.42 23.23
N GLU A 5 9.97 -8.40 24.11
CA GLU A 5 11.03 -7.37 24.12
C GLU A 5 11.91 -7.43 22.88
N ALA A 6 12.24 -8.62 22.37
CA ALA A 6 12.98 -8.77 21.12
C ALA A 6 12.20 -8.19 19.93
N SER A 7 10.88 -8.43 19.88
CA SER A 7 9.99 -7.94 18.83
C SER A 7 9.83 -6.41 18.89
N GLN A 8 9.72 -5.84 20.09
CA GLN A 8 9.68 -4.39 20.29
C GLN A 8 11.00 -3.70 19.92
N ASN A 9 12.14 -4.34 20.19
CA ASN A 9 13.46 -3.81 19.80
C ASN A 9 13.65 -3.81 18.27
N VAL A 10 13.16 -4.83 17.56
CA VAL A 10 13.17 -4.86 16.09
C VAL A 10 12.31 -3.72 15.52
N LEU A 11 11.12 -3.48 16.08
CA LEU A 11 10.24 -2.41 15.63
C LEU A 11 10.85 -1.01 15.87
N ARG A 12 11.53 -0.81 17.01
CA ARG A 12 12.29 0.43 17.29
C ARG A 12 13.44 0.64 16.31
N LEU A 13 14.17 -0.42 15.96
CA LEU A 13 15.23 -0.36 14.94
C LEU A 13 14.67 0.01 13.57
N GLN A 14 13.55 -0.60 13.17
CA GLN A 14 12.89 -0.27 11.89
C GLN A 14 12.38 1.17 11.85
N PHE A 15 11.82 1.66 12.96
CA PHE A 15 11.37 3.05 13.07
C PHE A 15 12.54 4.04 13.00
N LYS A 16 13.65 3.74 13.67
CA LYS A 16 14.87 4.56 13.61
C LYS A 16 15.45 4.60 12.18
N ALA A 17 15.51 3.46 11.50
CA ALA A 17 15.95 3.39 10.10
C ALA A 17 15.05 4.20 9.15
N MET A 18 13.73 4.19 9.39
CA MET A 18 12.78 5.00 8.63
C MET A 18 13.00 6.50 8.85
N GLN A 19 13.24 6.93 10.09
CA GLN A 19 13.55 8.33 10.40
C GLN A 19 14.86 8.79 9.75
N GLU A 20 15.91 7.96 9.81
CA GLU A 20 17.19 8.25 9.15
C GLU A 20 17.03 8.36 7.63
N MET A 21 16.20 7.51 7.01
CA MET A 21 15.90 7.58 5.58
C MET A 21 15.16 8.87 5.19
N GLN A 22 14.20 9.30 6.01
CA GLN A 22 13.49 10.58 5.84
C GLN A 22 14.45 11.77 5.95
N HIS A 23 15.31 11.77 6.97
CA HIS A 23 16.31 12.82 7.17
C HIS A 23 17.30 12.90 6.00
N LYS A 24 17.78 11.75 5.51
CA LYS A 24 18.68 11.67 4.36
C LYS A 24 18.01 12.13 3.06
N ARG A 25 16.70 11.89 2.91
CA ARG A 25 15.92 12.37 1.76
C ARG A 25 15.77 13.89 1.79
N LEU A 26 15.51 14.45 2.97
CA LEU A 26 15.40 15.90 3.17
C LEU A 26 16.75 16.58 2.91
N GLN A 27 17.85 16.02 3.44
CA GLN A 27 19.20 16.53 3.21
C GLN A 27 19.55 16.55 1.72
N LYS A 28 19.29 15.46 0.99
CA LYS A 28 19.51 15.42 -0.47
C LYS A 28 18.66 16.43 -1.24
N GLN A 29 17.45 16.75 -0.76
CA GLN A 29 16.65 17.82 -1.38
C GLN A 29 17.24 19.20 -1.10
N MET A 30 17.76 19.44 0.10
CA MET A 30 18.43 20.69 0.45
C MET A 30 19.73 20.88 -0.34
N GLU A 31 20.53 19.82 -0.49
CA GLU A 31 21.74 19.83 -1.32
C GLU A 31 21.40 20.12 -2.79
N LYS A 32 20.39 19.44 -3.36
CA LYS A 32 19.92 19.73 -4.73
C LYS A 32 19.38 21.15 -4.91
N LYS A 33 18.73 21.73 -3.89
CA LYS A 33 18.28 23.13 -3.92
C LYS A 33 19.48 24.07 -3.88
N ARG A 34 20.47 23.78 -3.03
CA ARG A 34 21.71 24.57 -2.92
C ARG A 34 22.54 24.51 -4.20
N GLU A 35 22.66 23.34 -4.83
CA GLU A 35 23.32 23.18 -6.13
C GLU A 35 22.60 23.96 -7.23
N LYS A 36 21.25 23.93 -7.24
CA LYS A 36 20.45 24.75 -8.18
C LYS A 36 20.64 26.24 -7.95
N GLU A 37 20.63 26.70 -6.70
CA GLU A 37 20.88 28.09 -6.35
C GLU A 37 22.31 28.53 -6.74
N LEU A 38 23.31 27.67 -6.53
CA LEU A 38 24.69 27.93 -6.96
C LEU A 38 24.80 27.97 -8.49
N SER A 39 24.11 27.10 -9.22
CA SER A 39 24.07 27.11 -10.69
C SER A 39 23.35 28.33 -11.28
N LEU A 40 22.38 28.89 -10.53
CA LEU A 40 21.69 30.12 -10.90
C LEU A 40 22.54 31.34 -10.56
N LYS A 41 23.31 31.30 -9.47
CA LYS A 41 24.26 32.36 -9.09
C LYS A 41 25.41 32.47 -10.09
N SER A 42 25.99 31.34 -10.50
CA SER A 42 27.06 31.30 -11.51
C SER A 42 26.61 31.75 -12.90
N ARG A 43 25.30 31.83 -13.15
CA ARG A 43 24.70 32.34 -14.40
C ARG A 43 24.27 33.81 -14.29
N ALA A 44 24.29 34.40 -13.09
CA ALA A 44 23.93 35.79 -12.82
C ALA A 44 25.16 36.71 -12.64
N ASP A 45 26.35 36.14 -12.49
CA ASP A 45 27.63 36.88 -12.41
C ASP A 45 28.30 37.08 -13.79
N ASP A 46 27.68 36.60 -14.89
CA ASP A 46 28.03 37.03 -16.25
C ASP A 46 27.19 38.28 -16.58
N PRO A 47 27.80 39.47 -16.73
CA PRO A 47 27.06 40.64 -17.17
C PRO A 47 26.64 40.43 -18.63
N GLU A 48 25.34 40.42 -18.89
CA GLU A 48 24.81 40.58 -20.24
C GLU A 48 25.28 41.93 -20.79
N GLU A 49 26.26 41.92 -21.70
CA GLU A 49 26.51 43.04 -22.60
C GLU A 49 25.39 43.07 -23.67
N PRO A 50 24.69 44.21 -23.84
CA PRO A 50 23.86 44.42 -25.00
C PRO A 50 24.77 44.63 -26.21
N LEU A 51 24.54 43.84 -27.26
CA LEU A 51 25.14 44.03 -28.58
C LEU A 51 24.73 45.38 -29.17
N GLU A 52 25.54 46.41 -28.92
CA GLU A 52 25.53 47.66 -29.68
C GLU A 52 26.80 47.72 -30.53
N VAL A 53 26.61 47.61 -31.84
CA VAL A 53 27.66 47.84 -32.83
C VAL A 53 27.95 49.33 -32.85
N SER A 54 29.08 49.76 -32.28
CA SER A 54 29.61 51.11 -32.49
C SER A 54 31.04 51.06 -33.02
N ASP A 55 31.17 51.67 -34.19
CA ASP A 55 32.36 51.92 -34.97
C ASP A 55 33.27 52.98 -34.29
N GLY A 56 34.59 52.84 -34.48
CA GLY A 56 35.59 53.88 -34.25
C GLY A 56 36.27 53.94 -32.86
N LEU A 57 37.58 53.65 -32.80
CA LEU A 57 38.64 54.65 -32.61
C LEU A 57 40.02 54.01 -32.36
N SER A 58 41.00 54.52 -33.11
CA SER A 58 42.41 54.16 -33.09
C SER A 58 43.12 54.62 -31.81
N LEU A 59 44.11 53.83 -31.34
CA LEU A 59 45.25 54.38 -30.61
C LEU A 59 46.50 53.50 -30.83
N LEU A 60 47.37 53.95 -31.75
CA LEU A 60 48.78 53.58 -31.78
C LEU A 60 49.46 54.09 -30.51
N HIS A 61 50.40 53.34 -29.91
CA HIS A 61 51.63 53.90 -29.30
C HIS A 61 52.70 52.81 -29.09
N THR A 62 53.82 52.99 -29.82
CA THR A 62 55.24 52.89 -29.40
C THR A 62 55.86 51.57 -28.90
N GLY A 63 56.69 50.97 -29.76
CA GLY A 63 58.15 50.72 -29.58
C GLY A 63 58.68 50.02 -28.31
N GLU A 64 59.03 48.73 -28.45
CA GLU A 64 60.33 48.06 -28.14
C GLU A 64 60.15 46.51 -28.06
N PRO A 65 61.19 45.69 -28.37
CA PRO A 65 61.02 44.27 -28.65
C PRO A 65 60.95 43.45 -27.35
N ASN A 66 59.75 43.07 -26.94
CA ASN A 66 59.52 42.36 -25.69
C ASN A 66 59.28 40.86 -25.95
N SER A 67 60.35 40.10 -26.16
CA SER A 67 60.30 38.65 -26.51
C SER A 67 59.65 37.77 -25.43
N LYS A 68 59.65 38.23 -24.17
CA LYS A 68 58.96 37.55 -23.05
C LYS A 68 57.44 37.76 -23.10
N ASN A 69 56.99 38.99 -23.40
CA ASN A 69 55.56 39.26 -23.62
C ASN A 69 55.02 38.54 -24.85
N SER A 70 55.82 38.33 -25.90
CA SER A 70 55.34 37.57 -27.07
C SER A 70 55.16 36.08 -26.79
N PHE A 71 55.97 35.50 -25.90
CA PHE A 71 55.86 34.09 -25.51
C PHE A 71 54.67 33.87 -24.57
N GLU A 72 54.52 34.68 -23.52
CA GLU A 72 53.36 34.60 -22.63
C GLU A 72 52.04 34.86 -23.38
N LYS A 73 52.04 35.81 -24.32
CA LYS A 73 50.89 36.06 -25.18
C LYS A 73 50.55 34.84 -26.05
N ARG A 74 51.55 34.18 -26.62
CA ARG A 74 51.34 32.96 -27.43
C ARG A 74 50.80 31.81 -26.58
N VAL A 75 51.33 31.59 -25.38
CA VAL A 75 50.84 30.56 -24.46
C VAL A 75 49.39 30.82 -24.05
N LEU A 76 49.02 32.08 -23.81
CA LEU A 76 47.64 32.45 -23.53
C LEU A 76 46.73 32.27 -24.75
N GLU A 77 47.22 32.58 -25.96
CA GLU A 77 46.49 32.34 -27.20
C GLU A 77 46.25 30.84 -27.44
N ASP A 78 47.24 29.99 -27.17
CA ASP A 78 47.14 28.53 -27.26
C ASP A 78 46.15 27.97 -26.23
N GLU A 79 46.15 28.47 -25.00
CA GLU A 79 45.19 28.08 -23.95
C GLU A 79 43.75 28.50 -24.31
N ILE A 80 43.59 29.71 -24.84
CA ILE A 80 42.29 30.19 -25.33
C ILE A 80 41.80 29.32 -26.50
N GLU A 81 42.68 28.90 -27.39
CA GLU A 81 42.34 27.99 -28.48
C GLU A 81 41.96 26.60 -27.97
N HIS A 82 42.66 26.08 -26.96
CA HIS A 82 42.33 24.83 -26.30
C HIS A 82 40.96 24.87 -25.63
N LEU A 83 40.68 25.90 -24.81
CA LEU A 83 39.38 26.09 -24.15
C LEU A 83 38.24 26.27 -25.17
N ARG A 84 38.49 26.94 -26.30
CA ARG A 84 37.51 27.06 -27.40
C ARG A 84 37.21 25.70 -28.03
N ASN A 85 38.21 24.84 -28.17
CA ASN A 85 38.04 23.49 -28.70
C ASN A 85 37.28 22.59 -27.70
N GLU A 86 37.63 22.63 -26.42
CA GLU A 86 36.88 21.90 -25.37
C GLU A 86 35.42 22.37 -25.27
N LEU A 87 35.19 23.69 -25.38
CA LEU A 87 33.84 24.25 -25.40
C LEU A 87 33.05 23.74 -26.61
N ARG A 88 33.68 23.69 -27.80
CA ARG A 88 33.06 23.13 -29.02
C ARG A 88 32.71 21.66 -28.84
N GLU A 89 33.64 20.84 -28.35
CA GLU A 89 33.41 19.41 -28.12
C GLU A 89 32.29 19.16 -27.12
N THR A 90 32.25 19.94 -26.04
CA THR A 90 31.20 19.85 -25.02
C THR A 90 29.84 20.26 -25.57
N VAL A 91 29.78 21.26 -26.44
CA VAL A 91 28.55 21.67 -27.13
C VAL A 91 28.06 20.58 -28.09
N ASP A 92 28.98 19.97 -28.86
CA ASP A 92 28.66 18.88 -29.78
C ASP A 92 28.15 17.64 -29.02
N GLU A 93 28.80 17.28 -27.92
CA GLU A 93 28.38 16.15 -27.07
C GLU A 93 27.03 16.40 -26.40
N ASN A 94 26.80 17.61 -25.89
CA ASN A 94 25.48 18.01 -25.41
C ASN A 94 24.42 17.89 -26.51
N GLY A 95 24.74 18.28 -27.75
CA GLY A 95 23.85 18.11 -28.91
C GLY A 95 23.49 16.64 -29.17
N ARG A 96 24.47 15.74 -29.11
CA ARG A 96 24.24 14.28 -29.25
C ARG A 96 23.38 13.73 -28.11
N LEU A 97 23.67 14.12 -26.87
CA LEU A 97 22.90 13.71 -25.69
C LEU A 97 21.44 14.18 -25.78
N TYR A 98 21.19 15.42 -26.23
CA TYR A 98 19.82 15.91 -26.46
C TYR A 98 19.08 15.11 -27.53
N LYS A 99 19.78 14.69 -28.60
CA LYS A 99 19.18 13.85 -29.64
C LYS A 99 18.81 12.47 -29.10
N LEU A 100 19.73 11.83 -28.37
CA LEU A 100 19.49 10.53 -27.74
C LEU A 100 18.34 10.60 -26.71
N LEU A 101 18.28 11.67 -25.91
CA LEU A 101 17.20 11.89 -24.97
C LEU A 101 15.84 11.95 -25.67
N LYS A 102 15.74 12.70 -26.78
CA LYS A 102 14.52 12.79 -27.60
C LYS A 102 14.10 11.43 -28.17
N GLU A 103 15.06 10.62 -28.63
CA GLU A 103 14.80 9.26 -29.12
C GLU A 103 14.24 8.36 -28.00
N ARG A 104 14.83 8.41 -26.80
CA ARG A 104 14.34 7.64 -25.64
C ARG A 104 12.99 8.12 -25.15
N ASP A 105 12.74 9.43 -25.15
CA ASP A 105 11.43 9.98 -24.82
C ASP A 105 10.35 9.52 -25.80
N PHE A 106 10.68 9.41 -27.08
CA PHE A 106 9.78 8.86 -28.09
C PHE A 106 9.51 7.38 -27.85
N GLU A 107 10.54 6.59 -27.56
CA GLU A 107 10.42 5.17 -27.22
C GLU A 107 9.55 4.97 -25.96
N ILE A 108 9.75 5.77 -24.92
CA ILE A 108 8.93 5.74 -23.69
C ILE A 108 7.48 6.08 -24.02
N LYS A 109 7.22 7.10 -24.84
CA LYS A 109 5.85 7.44 -25.28
C LYS A 109 5.20 6.30 -26.04
N HIS A 110 5.93 5.67 -26.96
CA HIS A 110 5.45 4.53 -27.73
C HIS A 110 5.14 3.32 -26.82
N LEU A 111 6.05 2.97 -25.91
CA LEU A 111 5.84 1.88 -24.96
C LEU A 111 4.67 2.16 -24.01
N LYS A 112 4.51 3.39 -23.52
CA LYS A 112 3.34 3.78 -22.72
C LYS A 112 2.05 3.65 -23.50
N LYS A 113 2.03 4.07 -24.77
CA LYS A 113 0.88 3.89 -25.66
C LYS A 113 0.54 2.42 -25.84
N LYS A 114 1.55 1.58 -26.10
CA LYS A 114 1.37 0.13 -26.21
C LYS A 114 0.83 -0.51 -24.93
N ILE A 115 1.39 -0.15 -23.76
CA ILE A 115 0.89 -0.60 -22.46
C ILE A 115 -0.56 -0.17 -22.26
N GLU A 116 -0.93 1.04 -22.65
CA GLU A 116 -2.29 1.54 -22.53
C GLU A 116 -3.24 0.84 -23.51
N GLU A 117 -2.81 0.54 -24.74
CA GLU A 117 -3.57 -0.26 -25.72
C GLU A 117 -3.75 -1.72 -25.25
N ASP A 118 -2.68 -2.37 -24.77
CA ASP A 118 -2.72 -3.71 -24.19
C ASP A 118 -3.58 -3.73 -22.93
N ARG A 119 -3.47 -2.67 -22.11
CA ARG A 119 -4.37 -2.43 -20.99
C ARG A 119 -5.78 -2.28 -21.51
N LEU A 120 -6.11 -1.49 -22.52
CA LEU A 120 -7.45 -1.38 -23.08
C LEU A 120 -7.96 -2.68 -23.73
N ALA A 121 -7.10 -3.53 -24.28
CA ALA A 121 -7.48 -4.84 -24.79
C ALA A 121 -7.81 -5.82 -23.65
N PHE A 122 -6.99 -5.81 -22.59
CA PHE A 122 -7.21 -6.64 -21.40
C PHE A 122 -8.31 -6.07 -20.49
N THR A 123 -8.39 -4.76 -20.36
CA THR A 123 -9.35 -3.96 -19.58
C THR A 123 -10.61 -3.67 -20.39
N GLY A 124 -10.62 -3.94 -21.69
CA GLY A 124 -11.84 -4.09 -22.50
C GLY A 124 -12.62 -5.35 -22.08
N THR A 125 -11.98 -6.25 -21.33
CA THR A 125 -12.69 -7.20 -20.47
C THR A 125 -12.90 -6.67 -19.04
N ALA A 126 -12.16 -5.70 -18.52
CA ALA A 126 -12.54 -5.01 -17.28
C ALA A 126 -13.71 -4.01 -17.51
N GLY A 127 -14.88 -4.62 -17.61
CA GLY A 127 -16.22 -4.06 -17.75
C GLY A 127 -17.21 -5.22 -17.71
N VAL A 128 -18.47 -4.99 -18.03
CA VAL A 128 -19.54 -6.02 -17.99
C VAL A 128 -19.14 -7.32 -18.72
N ALA A 129 -18.32 -7.24 -19.78
CA ALA A 129 -17.85 -8.40 -20.54
C ALA A 129 -16.86 -9.31 -19.79
N GLY A 130 -15.86 -8.79 -19.07
CA GLY A 130 -14.97 -9.64 -18.28
C GLY A 130 -15.47 -9.92 -16.88
N ASP A 131 -16.39 -9.12 -16.34
CA ASP A 131 -17.24 -9.57 -15.23
C ASP A 131 -18.08 -10.79 -15.65
N MET A 132 -18.59 -10.80 -16.90
CA MET A 132 -19.29 -11.94 -17.48
C MET A 132 -18.35 -13.14 -17.71
N VAL A 133 -17.11 -12.92 -18.17
CA VAL A 133 -16.11 -14.02 -18.30
C VAL A 133 -15.69 -14.55 -16.93
N ALA A 134 -15.43 -13.69 -15.95
CA ALA A 134 -15.04 -14.08 -14.59
C ALA A 134 -16.18 -14.85 -13.89
N THR A 135 -17.42 -14.36 -13.99
CA THR A 135 -18.59 -15.10 -13.52
C THR A 135 -18.76 -16.43 -14.25
N LYS A 136 -18.48 -16.49 -15.56
CA LYS A 136 -18.53 -17.74 -16.31
C LYS A 136 -17.46 -18.73 -15.89
N ILE A 137 -16.24 -18.27 -15.62
CA ILE A 137 -15.14 -19.09 -15.09
C ILE A 137 -15.55 -19.67 -13.73
N VAL A 138 -16.14 -18.86 -12.85
CA VAL A 138 -16.62 -19.31 -11.54
C VAL A 138 -17.78 -20.30 -11.68
N GLU A 139 -18.76 -20.04 -12.56
CA GLU A 139 -19.85 -20.97 -12.85
C GLU A 139 -19.34 -22.31 -13.37
N LEU A 140 -18.46 -22.30 -14.37
CA LEU A 140 -17.89 -23.49 -14.95
C LEU A 140 -17.07 -24.25 -13.91
N SER A 141 -16.33 -23.55 -13.05
CA SER A 141 -15.59 -24.15 -11.93
C SER A 141 -16.54 -24.80 -10.91
N LYS A 142 -17.67 -24.17 -10.59
CA LYS A 142 -18.71 -24.75 -9.73
C LYS A 142 -19.34 -26.00 -10.36
N LYS A 143 -19.71 -25.93 -11.65
CA LYS A 143 -20.21 -27.09 -12.40
C LYS A 143 -19.20 -28.23 -12.44
N ASN A 144 -17.92 -27.93 -12.63
CA ASN A 144 -16.87 -28.93 -12.68
C ASN A 144 -16.69 -29.64 -11.32
N ARG A 145 -16.76 -28.90 -10.20
CA ARG A 145 -16.78 -29.50 -8.84
C ARG A 145 -18.00 -30.39 -8.61
N LEU A 146 -19.18 -29.97 -9.05
CA LEU A 146 -20.41 -30.78 -8.93
C LEU A 146 -20.32 -32.06 -9.75
N LEU A 147 -19.87 -31.97 -11.01
CA LEU A 147 -19.67 -33.12 -11.88
C LEU A 147 -18.62 -34.10 -11.31
N MET A 148 -17.53 -33.59 -10.73
CA MET A 148 -16.58 -34.46 -10.01
C MET A 148 -17.25 -35.19 -8.85
N ALA A 149 -18.01 -34.50 -8.00
CA ALA A 149 -18.72 -35.11 -6.87
C ALA A 149 -19.74 -36.16 -7.33
N GLU A 150 -20.50 -35.88 -8.40
CA GLU A 150 -21.44 -36.83 -8.99
C GLU A 150 -20.73 -38.06 -9.56
N SER A 151 -19.59 -37.86 -10.25
CA SER A 151 -18.79 -38.95 -10.82
C SER A 151 -18.21 -39.86 -9.74
N GLU A 152 -17.72 -39.29 -8.62
CA GLU A 152 -17.24 -40.07 -7.47
C GLU A 152 -18.39 -40.79 -6.76
N GLY A 153 -19.56 -40.15 -6.64
CA GLY A 153 -20.79 -40.78 -6.17
C GLY A 153 -21.29 -41.92 -7.08
N ALA A 154 -21.07 -41.82 -8.39
CA ALA A 154 -21.37 -42.89 -9.33
C ALA A 154 -20.37 -44.05 -9.20
N LYS A 155 -19.06 -43.77 -9.12
CA LYS A 155 -18.02 -44.78 -8.91
C LYS A 155 -18.23 -45.59 -7.63
N THR A 156 -18.60 -44.92 -6.53
CA THR A 156 -18.89 -45.59 -5.26
C THR A 156 -20.11 -46.50 -5.36
N ARG A 157 -21.20 -46.06 -6.00
CA ARG A 157 -22.39 -46.90 -6.27
C ARG A 157 -22.05 -48.10 -7.16
N VAL A 158 -21.28 -47.90 -8.22
CA VAL A 158 -20.80 -49.00 -9.08
C VAL A 158 -20.02 -50.00 -8.24
N LYS A 159 -19.07 -49.54 -7.41
CA LYS A 159 -18.29 -50.43 -6.53
C LYS A 159 -19.18 -51.22 -5.56
N GLN A 160 -20.20 -50.59 -4.97
CA GLN A 160 -21.16 -51.26 -4.10
C GLN A 160 -21.97 -52.33 -4.84
N LEU A 161 -22.48 -52.01 -6.03
CA LEU A 161 -23.23 -52.96 -6.86
C LEU A 161 -22.33 -54.11 -7.33
N THR A 162 -21.08 -53.83 -7.74
CA THR A 162 -20.09 -54.85 -8.11
C THR A 162 -19.82 -55.79 -6.93
N ASN A 163 -19.62 -55.27 -5.72
CA ASN A 163 -19.43 -56.11 -4.54
C ASN A 163 -20.66 -56.99 -4.26
N ARG A 164 -21.87 -56.43 -4.41
CA ARG A 164 -23.11 -57.17 -4.21
C ARG A 164 -23.30 -58.28 -5.24
N ILE A 165 -22.95 -58.02 -6.51
CA ILE A 165 -22.95 -59.05 -7.56
C ILE A 165 -21.98 -60.17 -7.18
N GLN A 166 -20.75 -59.85 -6.77
CA GLN A 166 -19.78 -60.86 -6.35
C GLN A 166 -20.24 -61.67 -5.13
N GLU A 167 -20.93 -61.05 -4.16
CA GLU A 167 -21.54 -61.77 -3.03
C GLU A 167 -22.60 -62.75 -3.51
N LEU A 168 -23.53 -62.30 -4.36
CA LEU A 168 -24.58 -63.15 -4.91
C LEU A 168 -24.01 -64.29 -5.77
N GLU A 169 -22.97 -64.04 -6.55
CA GLU A 169 -22.25 -65.07 -7.31
C GLU A 169 -21.63 -66.12 -6.37
N ARG A 170 -21.00 -65.69 -5.26
CA ARG A 170 -20.48 -66.63 -4.24
C ARG A 170 -21.59 -67.41 -3.56
N GLU A 171 -22.69 -66.75 -3.16
CA GLU A 171 -23.86 -67.40 -2.56
C GLU A 171 -24.42 -68.47 -3.51
N LEU A 172 -24.60 -68.14 -4.79
CA LEU A 172 -25.08 -69.07 -5.82
C LEU A 172 -24.13 -70.26 -5.98
N GLN A 173 -22.81 -70.04 -6.00
CA GLN A 173 -21.82 -71.11 -6.07
C GLN A 173 -21.86 -72.02 -4.82
N THR A 174 -22.06 -71.45 -3.63
CA THR A 174 -22.23 -72.23 -2.39
C THR A 174 -23.55 -72.99 -2.33
N ALA A 175 -24.63 -72.45 -2.91
CA ALA A 175 -25.91 -73.13 -3.02
C ALA A 175 -25.82 -74.31 -3.99
N LEU A 176 -25.19 -74.13 -5.15
CA LEU A 176 -24.99 -75.17 -6.15
C LEU A 176 -24.14 -76.35 -5.61
N THR A 177 -23.07 -76.04 -4.89
CA THR A 177 -22.23 -77.07 -4.22
C THR A 177 -22.98 -77.79 -3.09
N ARG A 178 -23.80 -77.10 -2.29
CA ARG A 178 -24.69 -77.74 -1.30
C ARG A 178 -25.75 -78.64 -1.93
N MET A 179 -26.32 -78.25 -3.07
CA MET A 179 -27.29 -79.07 -3.80
C MET A 179 -26.66 -80.32 -4.41
N SER A 180 -25.44 -80.22 -4.93
CA SER A 180 -24.67 -81.37 -5.42
C SER A 180 -24.28 -82.35 -4.30
N ALA A 181 -23.93 -81.86 -3.12
CA ALA A 181 -23.60 -82.70 -1.95
C ALA A 181 -24.83 -83.41 -1.34
N LYS A 182 -26.05 -82.96 -1.62
CA LYS A 182 -27.29 -83.55 -1.08
C LYS A 182 -28.00 -84.52 -2.04
N GLY A 183 -27.44 -84.72 -3.24
CA GLY A 183 -27.92 -85.69 -4.24
C GLY A 183 -27.29 -87.08 -4.14
N ALA A 184 -26.30 -87.29 -3.25
CA ALA A 184 -25.70 -88.58 -3.00
C ALA A 184 -25.87 -88.92 -1.52
N THR A 185 -26.45 -90.08 -1.22
CA THR A 185 -26.72 -90.65 0.11
C THR A 185 -27.94 -90.08 0.84
N ASP A 186 -29.06 -90.82 0.83
CA ASP A 186 -29.51 -91.43 2.08
C ASP A 186 -30.44 -92.64 1.82
N ALA A 187 -29.89 -93.82 2.03
CA ALA A 187 -30.60 -95.06 2.32
C ALA A 187 -30.01 -95.61 3.63
N GLY A 188 -30.84 -95.78 4.65
CA GLY A 188 -30.54 -96.70 5.75
C GLY A 188 -30.22 -96.08 7.12
N ALA A 189 -31.26 -96.01 7.95
CA ALA A 189 -31.33 -96.58 9.29
C ALA A 189 -30.31 -96.19 10.39
N LYS A 190 -30.91 -95.58 11.44
CA LYS A 190 -30.85 -95.86 12.89
C LYS A 190 -30.06 -94.94 13.83
N PRO A 191 -30.58 -94.75 15.07
CA PRO A 191 -30.30 -93.61 15.94
C PRO A 191 -29.40 -93.97 17.13
N LEU A 192 -28.70 -92.98 17.69
CA LEU A 192 -28.08 -93.08 19.02
C LEU A 192 -28.34 -91.83 19.88
N ARG A 193 -28.67 -92.16 21.12
CA ARG A 193 -29.18 -91.39 22.26
C ARG A 193 -28.20 -90.33 22.81
N ALA A 194 -28.82 -89.22 23.22
CA ALA A 194 -28.69 -88.53 24.52
C ALA A 194 -27.38 -87.80 24.90
N GLN A 195 -27.45 -86.46 24.91
CA GLN A 195 -26.99 -85.66 26.04
C GLN A 195 -27.88 -84.40 26.18
N MET A 196 -28.30 -84.10 27.40
CA MET A 196 -29.29 -83.09 27.77
C MET A 196 -28.76 -81.66 27.65
N GLY A 197 -29.64 -80.75 27.21
CA GLY A 197 -29.77 -79.40 27.78
C GLY A 197 -28.91 -78.27 27.21
N ASP A 198 -29.31 -77.70 26.07
CA ASP A 198 -29.88 -76.34 26.03
C ASP A 198 -30.60 -76.12 24.69
N ARG A 199 -31.72 -75.41 24.75
CA ARG A 199 -32.79 -75.35 23.78
C ARG A 199 -32.43 -74.49 22.57
N ALA A 200 -31.55 -74.96 21.69
CA ALA A 200 -31.52 -74.49 20.31
C ALA A 200 -32.62 -75.22 19.53
N LEU A 201 -33.86 -74.74 19.67
CA LEU A 201 -34.90 -74.99 18.68
C LEU A 201 -34.31 -74.72 17.29
N PRO A 202 -34.66 -75.49 16.25
CA PRO A 202 -34.34 -75.07 14.89
C PRO A 202 -34.93 -73.67 14.74
N GLU A 203 -34.09 -72.64 14.60
CA GLU A 203 -34.56 -71.29 14.29
C GLU A 203 -35.41 -71.43 13.05
N THR A 204 -36.72 -71.34 13.22
CA THR A 204 -37.63 -71.31 12.09
C THR A 204 -37.21 -70.10 11.25
N PRO A 205 -37.24 -70.20 9.92
CA PRO A 205 -36.80 -69.11 9.03
C PRO A 205 -37.48 -67.77 9.35
N GLU A 206 -38.66 -67.81 9.97
CA GLU A 206 -39.39 -66.67 10.51
C GLU A 206 -38.68 -65.97 11.68
N VAL A 207 -38.10 -66.70 12.64
CA VAL A 207 -37.35 -66.11 13.77
C VAL A 207 -36.11 -65.39 13.25
N LYS A 208 -35.38 -66.01 12.31
CA LYS A 208 -34.22 -65.39 11.68
C LYS A 208 -34.58 -64.15 10.88
N ALA A 209 -35.67 -64.19 10.11
CA ALA A 209 -36.18 -63.03 9.37
C ALA A 209 -36.61 -61.89 10.31
N LEU A 210 -37.23 -62.20 11.46
CA LEU A 210 -37.58 -61.20 12.48
C LEU A 210 -36.33 -60.60 13.13
N GLN A 211 -35.29 -61.41 13.37
CA GLN A 211 -34.02 -60.97 13.96
C GLN A 211 -33.22 -60.08 12.99
N ASP A 212 -33.17 -60.44 11.71
CA ASP A 212 -32.59 -59.60 10.65
C ASP A 212 -33.37 -58.28 10.49
N ARG A 213 -34.70 -58.32 10.59
CA ARG A 213 -35.54 -57.12 10.54
C ARG A 213 -35.30 -56.22 11.75
N LEU A 214 -35.15 -56.79 12.95
CA LEU A 214 -34.80 -56.04 14.16
C LEU A 214 -33.41 -55.39 14.02
N ALA A 215 -32.41 -56.14 13.54
CA ALA A 215 -31.07 -55.63 13.29
C ALA A 215 -31.09 -54.48 12.25
N ALA A 216 -31.84 -54.63 11.16
CA ALA A 216 -32.01 -53.60 10.15
C ALA A 216 -32.70 -52.33 10.71
N THR A 217 -33.69 -52.49 11.59
CA THR A 217 -34.34 -51.34 12.26
C THR A 217 -33.41 -50.66 13.26
N ASN A 218 -32.60 -51.41 13.99
CA ASN A 218 -31.61 -50.86 14.92
C ASN A 218 -30.51 -50.08 14.19
N LEU A 219 -30.05 -50.60 13.04
CA LEU A 219 -29.11 -49.90 12.17
C LEU A 219 -29.70 -48.57 11.66
N LYS A 220 -30.95 -48.60 11.15
CA LYS A 220 -31.67 -47.37 10.74
C LYS A 220 -31.84 -46.38 11.89
N MET A 221 -32.10 -46.85 13.11
CA MET A 221 -32.20 -45.98 14.28
C MET A 221 -30.86 -45.31 14.61
N SER A 222 -29.75 -46.05 14.49
CA SER A 222 -28.40 -45.49 14.64
C SER A 222 -28.10 -44.45 13.56
N ASP A 223 -28.42 -44.75 12.29
CA ASP A 223 -28.23 -43.84 11.16
C ASP A 223 -29.04 -42.55 11.32
N LEU A 224 -30.30 -42.64 11.74
CA LEU A 224 -31.14 -41.48 12.03
C LEU A 224 -30.58 -40.65 13.19
N ARG A 225 -30.06 -41.27 14.25
CA ARG A 225 -29.38 -40.54 15.33
C ARG A 225 -28.16 -39.78 14.81
N ASN A 226 -27.35 -40.42 13.97
CA ASN A 226 -26.18 -39.79 13.36
C ASN A 226 -26.57 -38.63 12.42
N GLN A 227 -27.62 -38.80 11.62
CA GLN A 227 -28.15 -37.72 10.77
C GLN A 227 -28.66 -36.54 11.60
N ILE A 228 -29.41 -36.78 12.68
CA ILE A 228 -29.87 -35.73 13.59
C ILE A 228 -28.68 -34.98 14.20
N GLN A 229 -27.61 -35.69 14.58
CA GLN A 229 -26.40 -35.05 15.10
C GLN A 229 -25.67 -34.21 14.03
N SER A 230 -25.59 -34.71 12.78
CA SER A 230 -25.01 -33.98 11.64
C SER A 230 -25.80 -32.71 11.36
N VAL A 231 -27.12 -32.80 11.22
CA VAL A 231 -28.00 -31.65 10.97
C VAL A 231 -27.91 -30.64 12.11
N LYS A 232 -27.83 -31.10 13.37
CA LYS A 232 -27.65 -30.20 14.53
C LYS A 232 -26.28 -29.51 14.53
N GLN A 233 -25.24 -30.15 13.99
CA GLN A 233 -23.92 -29.53 13.82
C GLN A 233 -23.92 -28.53 12.66
N GLU A 234 -24.52 -28.88 11.52
CA GLU A 234 -24.72 -27.99 10.37
C GLU A 234 -25.53 -26.75 10.74
N LEU A 235 -26.60 -26.91 11.52
CA LEU A 235 -27.39 -25.79 12.04
C LEU A 235 -26.56 -24.85 12.91
N ARG A 236 -25.70 -25.39 13.78
CA ARG A 236 -24.77 -24.59 14.59
C ARG A 236 -23.73 -23.86 13.73
N MET A 237 -23.23 -24.50 12.68
CA MET A 237 -22.31 -23.84 11.73
C MET A 237 -23.02 -22.73 10.95
N ALA A 238 -24.23 -22.98 10.46
CA ALA A 238 -25.04 -21.98 9.76
C ALA A 238 -25.34 -20.77 10.65
N GLN A 239 -25.67 -20.99 11.93
CA GLN A 239 -25.85 -19.91 12.91
C GLN A 239 -24.58 -19.09 13.12
N LYS A 240 -23.40 -19.72 13.17
CA LYS A 240 -22.11 -19.01 13.28
C LYS A 240 -21.80 -18.19 12.04
N VAL A 241 -22.02 -18.75 10.84
CA VAL A 241 -21.84 -18.01 9.58
C VAL A 241 -22.78 -16.82 9.53
N LEU A 242 -24.05 -17.00 9.89
CA LEU A 242 -25.01 -15.91 9.94
C LEU A 242 -24.61 -14.83 10.96
N ALA A 243 -24.13 -15.21 12.13
CA ALA A 243 -23.60 -14.26 13.11
C ALA A 243 -22.40 -13.46 12.54
N SER A 244 -21.51 -14.10 11.78
CA SER A 244 -20.37 -13.41 11.14
C SER A 244 -20.79 -12.42 10.02
N GLU A 245 -21.89 -12.71 9.32
CA GLU A 245 -22.47 -11.85 8.27
C GLU A 245 -23.24 -10.67 8.85
N VAL A 246 -23.84 -10.86 10.01
CA VAL A 246 -24.61 -9.83 10.71
C VAL A 246 -23.70 -8.94 11.55
N GLY A 247 -22.67 -9.49 12.19
CA GLY A 247 -21.77 -8.80 13.12
C GLY A 247 -21.85 -9.38 14.53
N GLU A 248 -20.74 -9.34 15.27
CA GLU A 248 -20.62 -9.96 16.60
C GLU A 248 -21.55 -9.32 17.66
N ASP A 249 -21.95 -8.06 17.45
CA ASP A 249 -22.77 -7.29 18.38
C ASP A 249 -24.30 -7.48 18.19
N VAL A 250 -24.74 -8.34 17.26
CA VAL A 250 -26.15 -8.45 16.88
C VAL A 250 -26.67 -9.85 17.15
N ASN A 251 -27.68 -9.94 18.01
CA ASN A 251 -28.32 -11.22 18.33
C ASN A 251 -29.24 -11.67 17.17
N VAL A 252 -28.90 -12.81 16.54
CA VAL A 252 -29.69 -13.43 15.48
C VAL A 252 -31.15 -13.68 15.88
N GLN A 253 -31.44 -13.97 17.15
CA GLN A 253 -32.81 -14.14 17.64
C GLN A 253 -33.61 -12.82 17.64
N GLN A 254 -32.95 -11.69 17.87
CA GLN A 254 -33.59 -10.37 17.80
C GLN A 254 -33.92 -9.98 16.35
N LEU A 255 -33.10 -10.40 15.39
CA LEU A 255 -33.39 -10.22 13.96
C LEU A 255 -34.60 -11.00 13.49
N LEU A 256 -34.78 -12.23 14.00
CA LEU A 256 -35.98 -13.02 13.71
C LEU A 256 -37.25 -12.37 14.28
N SER A 257 -37.13 -11.60 15.36
CA SER A 257 -38.25 -10.91 16.01
C SER A 257 -38.62 -9.59 15.32
N SER A 258 -37.77 -9.06 14.44
CA SER A 258 -38.01 -7.80 13.71
C SER A 258 -37.40 -7.86 12.30
N PRO A 259 -38.01 -8.63 11.39
CA PRO A 259 -37.52 -8.77 10.02
C PRO A 259 -37.74 -7.46 9.25
N GLY A 260 -36.65 -6.76 8.92
CA GLY A 260 -36.68 -5.61 7.99
C GLY A 260 -35.88 -4.38 8.42
N THR A 261 -35.55 -4.24 9.71
CA THR A 261 -34.77 -3.09 10.19
C THR A 261 -33.27 -3.27 9.95
N TRP A 262 -32.79 -4.51 9.93
CA TRP A 262 -31.37 -4.80 9.83
C TRP A 262 -30.88 -4.90 8.38
N ARG A 263 -29.87 -4.09 8.04
CA ARG A 263 -29.07 -4.25 6.82
C ARG A 263 -27.80 -5.01 7.15
N GLY A 264 -27.50 -6.07 6.41
CA GLY A 264 -26.32 -6.92 6.65
C GLY A 264 -25.00 -6.15 6.62
N ARG A 265 -23.95 -6.69 7.27
CA ARG A 265 -22.64 -6.02 7.40
C ARG A 265 -22.03 -5.69 6.04
N ALA A 266 -22.09 -6.60 5.07
CA ALA A 266 -21.60 -6.37 3.72
C ALA A 266 -22.28 -5.14 3.08
N GLN A 267 -23.59 -4.97 3.27
CA GLN A 267 -24.33 -3.82 2.77
C GLN A 267 -23.95 -2.53 3.52
N GLN A 268 -23.77 -2.59 4.84
CA GLN A 268 -23.29 -1.44 5.62
C GLN A 268 -21.89 -1.01 5.16
N ILE A 269 -20.98 -1.95 4.94
CA ILE A 269 -19.63 -1.69 4.42
C ILE A 269 -19.71 -1.03 3.04
N LEU A 270 -20.51 -1.56 2.12
CA LEU A 270 -20.67 -0.97 0.78
C LEU A 270 -21.21 0.46 0.83
N VAL A 271 -22.22 0.71 1.68
CA VAL A 271 -22.77 2.05 1.88
C VAL A 271 -21.71 3.00 2.45
N LEU A 272 -20.93 2.55 3.44
CA LEU A 272 -19.84 3.33 4.02
C LEU A 272 -18.73 3.59 3.01
N GLN A 273 -18.31 2.59 2.24
CA GLN A 273 -17.31 2.73 1.18
C GLN A 273 -17.77 3.71 0.10
N SER A 274 -19.04 3.65 -0.31
CA SER A 274 -19.63 4.61 -1.25
C SER A 274 -19.62 6.02 -0.68
N LYS A 275 -19.96 6.18 0.60
CA LYS A 275 -19.97 7.49 1.26
C LYS A 275 -18.56 8.06 1.44
N VAL A 276 -17.58 7.23 1.77
CA VAL A 276 -16.16 7.63 1.83
C VAL A 276 -15.69 8.10 0.46
N ARG A 277 -15.98 7.35 -0.61
CA ARG A 277 -15.61 7.74 -1.98
C ARG A 277 -16.25 9.07 -2.40
N GLU A 278 -17.52 9.29 -2.04
CA GLU A 278 -18.21 10.54 -2.33
C GLU A 278 -17.61 11.72 -1.54
N LEU A 279 -17.29 11.53 -0.26
CA LEU A 279 -16.63 12.55 0.56
C LEU A 279 -15.21 12.86 0.05
N GLU A 280 -14.45 11.85 -0.36
CA GLU A 280 -13.13 12.01 -0.98
C GLU A 280 -13.24 12.79 -2.29
N LYS A 281 -14.25 12.49 -3.11
CA LYS A 281 -14.54 13.23 -4.34
C LYS A 281 -14.91 14.69 -4.05
N GLN A 282 -15.77 14.95 -3.06
CA GLN A 282 -16.15 16.30 -2.64
C GLN A 282 -14.96 17.10 -2.11
N LEU A 283 -14.06 16.45 -1.36
CA LEU A 283 -12.82 17.07 -0.88
C LEU A 283 -11.85 17.37 -2.03
N GLY A 284 -11.71 16.44 -2.97
CA GLY A 284 -10.93 16.63 -4.20
C GLY A 284 -11.48 17.78 -5.06
N GLN A 285 -12.80 17.86 -5.22
CA GLN A 285 -13.47 18.94 -5.95
C GLN A 285 -13.36 20.29 -5.25
N SER A 286 -13.52 20.34 -3.92
CA SER A 286 -13.33 21.57 -3.13
C SER A 286 -11.89 22.09 -3.23
N ARG A 287 -10.91 21.19 -3.25
CA ARG A 287 -9.49 21.53 -3.46
C ARG A 287 -9.19 21.98 -4.90
N SER A 288 -9.95 21.47 -5.87
CA SER A 288 -9.82 21.85 -7.29
C SER A 288 -10.48 23.20 -7.58
N GLN A 289 -11.63 23.49 -6.98
CA GLN A 289 -12.32 24.78 -7.08
C GLN A 289 -11.54 25.92 -6.41
N SER A 290 -10.78 25.64 -5.33
CA SER A 290 -9.92 26.67 -4.71
C SER A 290 -8.70 27.06 -5.56
N VAL A 291 -8.40 26.32 -6.65
CA VAL A 291 -7.27 26.59 -7.56
C VAL A 291 -7.76 27.19 -8.89
N GLY A 292 -9.06 27.14 -9.19
CA GLY A 292 -9.65 27.57 -10.47
C GLY A 292 -10.26 28.97 -10.51
N THR A 293 -10.49 29.64 -9.39
CA THR A 293 -11.07 31.00 -9.35
C THR A 293 -10.00 32.02 -9.02
N GLY A 294 -8.94 32.02 -9.82
CA GLY A 294 -7.77 32.87 -9.66
C GLY A 294 -7.41 33.56 -10.96
N SER A 295 -8.39 34.11 -11.68
CA SER A 295 -8.15 35.20 -12.62
C SER A 295 -9.50 35.74 -13.08
N ASP A 296 -9.66 37.05 -12.97
CA ASP A 296 -10.73 37.84 -13.59
C ASP A 296 -12.05 37.99 -12.82
N GLU A 297 -12.00 38.70 -11.69
CA GLU A 297 -12.92 39.83 -11.47
C GLU A 297 -12.37 40.77 -10.38
N LEU A 298 -11.88 41.91 -10.82
CA LEU A 298 -11.70 43.09 -9.98
C LEU A 298 -13.08 43.63 -9.59
N SER A 299 -13.19 44.07 -8.33
CA SER A 299 -14.27 44.90 -7.77
C SER A 299 -15.49 44.14 -7.23
N VAL A 300 -15.54 44.00 -5.90
CA VAL A 300 -16.52 44.62 -4.99
C VAL A 300 -16.35 43.93 -3.64
N TYR A 301 -16.14 44.74 -2.58
CA TYR A 301 -16.17 44.28 -1.19
C TYR A 301 -17.38 43.38 -0.95
N PRO A 302 -17.23 42.08 -0.60
CA PRO A 302 -18.39 41.25 -0.30
C PRO A 302 -19.04 41.77 1.00
N ASP A 303 -20.33 42.11 0.91
CA ASP A 303 -21.14 42.49 2.06
C ASP A 303 -21.02 41.43 3.18
N PRO A 304 -20.52 41.79 4.39
CA PRO A 304 -20.27 40.85 5.49
C PRO A 304 -21.48 40.01 5.92
N ARG A 305 -22.69 40.42 5.52
CA ARG A 305 -23.95 39.82 5.95
C ARG A 305 -24.35 38.57 5.16
N LYS A 306 -23.75 38.30 3.99
CA LYS A 306 -24.12 37.15 3.13
C LYS A 306 -23.05 36.06 2.99
N LEU A 307 -22.00 36.11 3.79
CA LEU A 307 -20.96 35.07 3.77
C LEU A 307 -21.43 33.81 4.50
N SER A 308 -21.24 32.66 3.85
CA SER A 308 -21.41 31.34 4.46
C SER A 308 -20.54 31.23 5.71
N ALA A 309 -20.96 30.42 6.70
CA ALA A 309 -20.19 30.19 7.93
C ALA A 309 -18.74 29.74 7.63
N GLN A 310 -18.55 29.04 6.51
CA GLN A 310 -17.24 28.61 6.02
C GLN A 310 -16.37 29.77 5.52
N GLU A 311 -16.94 30.74 4.80
CA GLU A 311 -16.21 31.91 4.29
C GLU A 311 -15.82 32.86 5.43
N LYS A 312 -16.70 33.04 6.41
CA LYS A 312 -16.39 33.81 7.64
C LYS A 312 -15.24 33.17 8.42
N ASN A 313 -15.22 31.84 8.51
CA ASN A 313 -14.13 31.11 9.17
C ASN A 313 -12.81 31.28 8.42
N LEU A 314 -12.82 31.15 7.09
CA LEU A 314 -11.63 31.36 6.24
C LEU A 314 -11.05 32.78 6.39
N LEU A 315 -11.89 33.81 6.40
CA LEU A 315 -11.45 35.18 6.63
C LEU A 315 -10.87 35.37 8.04
N ARG A 316 -11.47 34.74 9.06
CA ARG A 316 -10.95 34.79 10.43
C ARG A 316 -9.58 34.10 10.54
N ILE A 317 -9.40 32.95 9.89
CA ILE A 317 -8.10 32.25 9.84
C ILE A 317 -7.05 33.15 9.19
N ARG A 318 -7.34 33.75 8.03
CA ARG A 318 -6.38 34.66 7.36
C ARG A 318 -6.03 35.89 8.21
N SER A 319 -6.99 36.44 8.96
CA SER A 319 -6.72 37.54 9.90
C SER A 319 -5.77 37.10 11.00
N LEU A 320 -6.05 35.95 11.63
CA LEU A 320 -5.21 35.41 12.70
C LEU A 320 -3.81 35.05 12.21
N GLU A 321 -3.68 34.53 10.99
CA GLU A 321 -2.38 34.25 10.37
C GLU A 321 -1.59 35.53 10.12
N ARG A 322 -2.25 36.59 9.64
CA ARG A 322 -1.62 37.89 9.44
C ARG A 322 -1.18 38.52 10.77
N GLU A 323 -2.05 38.53 11.78
CA GLU A 323 -1.74 39.02 13.12
C GLU A 323 -0.56 38.25 13.74
N LYS A 324 -0.54 36.92 13.57
CA LYS A 324 0.59 36.08 14.01
C LYS A 324 1.87 36.44 13.26
N GLN A 325 1.80 36.64 11.94
CA GLN A 325 2.97 36.99 11.13
C GLN A 325 3.53 38.36 11.50
N GLU A 326 2.66 39.37 11.64
CA GLU A 326 3.03 40.71 12.10
C GLU A 326 3.62 40.69 13.52
N GLY A 327 3.06 39.85 14.41
CA GLY A 327 3.61 39.66 15.76
C GLY A 327 5.01 39.03 15.75
N LEU A 328 5.24 38.04 14.89
CA LEU A 328 6.55 37.43 14.71
C LEU A 328 7.57 38.42 14.13
N GLU A 329 7.16 39.24 13.17
CA GLU A 329 8.01 40.28 12.57
C GLU A 329 8.39 41.36 13.58
N LYS A 330 7.43 41.81 14.40
CA LYS A 330 7.70 42.74 15.51
C LYS A 330 8.70 42.15 16.51
N LEU A 331 8.46 40.93 16.99
CA LEU A 331 9.39 40.25 17.91
C LEU A 331 10.78 40.04 17.29
N ALA A 332 10.86 39.74 16.00
CA ALA A 332 12.14 39.63 15.29
C ALA A 332 12.87 40.98 15.23
N SER A 333 12.15 42.07 14.93
CA SER A 333 12.71 43.42 14.91
C SER A 333 13.19 43.88 16.30
N GLU A 334 12.45 43.53 17.35
CA GLU A 334 12.83 43.79 18.75
C GLU A 334 14.07 43.00 19.15
N ARG A 335 14.14 41.71 18.80
CA ARG A 335 15.34 40.88 18.99
C ARG A 335 16.55 41.53 18.33
N ASP A 336 16.42 41.96 17.08
CA ASP A 336 17.52 42.57 16.34
C ASP A 336 17.93 43.93 16.91
N GLY A 337 16.97 44.70 17.42
CA GLY A 337 17.22 45.91 18.20
C GLY A 337 18.04 45.63 19.46
N LEU A 338 17.57 44.72 20.30
CA LEU A 338 18.24 44.34 21.54
C LEU A 338 19.63 43.74 21.30
N GLN A 339 19.80 42.98 20.21
CA GLN A 339 21.08 42.40 19.84
C GLN A 339 22.09 43.50 19.46
N ARG A 340 21.68 44.51 18.68
CA ARG A 340 22.52 45.68 18.38
C ARG A 340 22.88 46.46 19.64
N GLU A 341 21.93 46.70 20.53
CA GLU A 341 22.20 47.38 21.81
C GLU A 341 23.20 46.61 22.68
N LEU A 342 23.08 45.28 22.74
CA LEU A 342 24.04 44.42 23.43
C LEU A 342 25.45 44.53 22.83
N GLU A 343 25.56 44.51 21.51
CA GLU A 343 26.84 44.66 20.81
C GLU A 343 27.48 46.04 21.06
N GLU A 344 26.69 47.11 21.02
CA GLU A 344 27.14 48.45 21.36
C GLU A 344 27.61 48.57 22.81
N LEU A 345 26.84 48.01 23.75
CA LEU A 345 27.19 48.04 25.16
C LEU A 345 28.45 47.22 25.44
N LYS A 346 28.62 46.08 24.78
CA LYS A 346 29.83 45.27 24.84
C LYS A 346 31.05 46.04 24.32
N LYS A 347 30.92 46.75 23.19
CA LYS A 347 31.97 47.60 22.65
C LYS A 347 32.34 48.74 23.61
N LYS A 348 31.35 49.40 24.23
CA LYS A 348 31.56 50.43 25.27
C LYS A 348 32.29 49.83 26.49
N PHE A 349 31.88 48.65 26.95
CA PHE A 349 32.52 47.96 28.07
C PHE A 349 33.98 47.58 27.76
N GLU A 350 34.26 47.05 26.57
CA GLU A 350 35.63 46.76 26.12
C GLU A 350 36.49 48.02 26.06
N GLY A 351 35.93 49.14 25.57
CA GLY A 351 36.59 50.45 25.58
C GLY A 351 36.88 50.98 26.98
N MET A 352 35.93 50.86 27.92
CA MET A 352 36.18 51.22 29.32
C MET A 352 37.22 50.31 29.97
N ARG A 353 37.17 49.00 29.68
CA ARG A 353 38.12 48.00 30.19
C ARG A 353 39.53 48.26 29.71
N SER A 354 39.72 48.60 28.43
CA SER A 354 41.04 48.94 27.89
C SER A 354 41.58 50.24 28.50
N ARG A 355 40.74 51.28 28.62
CA ARG A 355 41.09 52.53 29.29
C ARG A 355 41.48 52.32 30.75
N ASN A 356 40.68 51.53 31.50
CA ASN A 356 40.98 51.22 32.89
C ASN A 356 42.31 50.45 33.04
N LYS A 357 42.62 49.55 32.11
CA LYS A 357 43.90 48.84 32.06
C LYS A 357 45.08 49.81 31.85
N LEU A 358 44.96 50.75 30.90
CA LEU A 358 45.97 51.78 30.65
C LEU A 358 46.17 52.71 31.85
N LEU A 359 45.08 53.25 32.40
CA LEU A 359 45.14 54.09 33.61
C LEU A 359 45.77 53.34 34.79
N SER A 360 45.43 52.06 34.97
CA SER A 360 46.04 51.23 36.03
C SER A 360 47.54 51.03 35.80
N SER A 361 48.00 50.88 34.55
CA SER A 361 49.44 50.82 34.26
C SER A 361 50.14 52.16 34.47
N GLU A 362 49.52 53.27 34.06
CA GLU A 362 50.06 54.62 34.27
C GLU A 362 50.19 54.94 35.77
N VAL A 363 49.16 54.64 36.57
CA VAL A 363 49.20 54.80 38.03
C VAL A 363 50.32 53.97 38.66
N LYS A 364 50.53 52.72 38.21
CA LYS A 364 51.65 51.89 38.68
C LYS A 364 53.00 52.51 38.34
N THR A 365 53.17 53.00 37.10
CA THR A 365 54.40 53.66 36.65
C THR A 365 54.68 54.94 37.46
N LEU A 366 53.68 55.79 37.65
CA LEU A 366 53.81 57.03 38.44
C LEU A 366 54.14 56.72 39.91
N LYS A 367 53.52 55.71 40.50
CA LYS A 367 53.83 55.27 41.87
C LYS A 367 55.29 54.80 41.99
N ASN A 368 55.82 54.12 40.99
CA ASN A 368 57.23 53.70 40.95
C ASN A 368 58.21 54.87 40.70
N GLN A 369 57.74 56.02 40.19
CA GLN A 369 58.56 57.23 40.00
C GLN A 369 58.55 58.14 41.23
N MET A 370 57.52 58.05 42.08
CA MET A 370 57.33 58.87 43.28
C MET A 370 57.82 58.22 44.58
N GLY A 371 58.11 56.92 44.56
CA GLY A 371 58.77 56.19 45.65
C GLY A 371 60.13 55.70 45.19
#